data_AF-A0ABD2JIK6-F1
#
_entry.id   AF-A0ABD2JIK6-F1
#
_cell.length_a   1.000
_cell.length_b   1.000
_cell.length_c   1.000
_cell.angle_alpha   90.00
_cell.angle_beta   90.00
_cell.angle_gamma   90.00
#
_symmetry.space_group_name_H-M   'P 1'
#
loop_
_entity.id
_entity.type
_entity.pdbx_description
1 polymer ?
#
loop_
_entity_poly.entity_id
_entity_poly.type
_entity_poly.pdbx_seq_one_letter_code
_entity_poly.pdbx_strand_id
1 'polypeptide(L)'
;MSKAGIAFLKLMLSTGEYADVHFLVGDGDGKKLLSAHKPILKLASDVFEAMFRFDANKEQTENASANCPVVEVPDVEAAAFKVMLSFIYTEDLNELNGDNAMAVLYAAKKYNIHGPVRPSLQIPIPNCEILLCFLIL
;
A
#
# COMPACT_ATOMS: atom_id res chain seq x y z
N MET A 1 -4.53 11.20 15.99
CA MET A 1 -3.07 11.46 16.03
C MET A 1 -2.79 12.95 16.20
N SER A 2 -1.68 13.32 16.85
CA SER A 2 -1.24 14.72 16.93
C SER A 2 -0.71 15.17 15.56
N LYS A 3 -0.74 16.49 15.29
CA LYS A 3 -0.20 17.05 14.03
C LYS A 3 1.28 16.69 13.81
N ALA A 4 2.07 16.66 14.89
CA ALA A 4 3.47 16.26 14.85
C ALA A 4 3.63 14.78 14.44
N GLY A 5 2.77 13.88 14.92
CA GLY A 5 2.80 12.46 14.54
C GLY A 5 2.52 12.24 13.05
N ILE A 6 1.52 12.95 12.49
CA ILE A 6 1.23 12.89 11.04
C ILE A 6 2.42 13.43 10.23
N ALA A 7 3.02 14.54 10.65
CA ALA A 7 4.19 15.10 9.97
C ALA A 7 5.38 14.12 9.96
N PHE A 8 5.59 13.40 11.06
CA PHE A 8 6.65 12.39 11.15
C PHE A 8 6.39 11.20 10.20
N LEU A 9 5.16 10.68 10.15
CA LEU A 9 4.81 9.60 9.20
C LEU A 9 4.96 10.04 7.74
N LYS A 10 4.57 11.28 7.42
CA LYS A 10 4.77 11.85 6.08
C LYS A 10 6.26 11.91 5.71
N LEU A 11 7.11 12.30 6.67
CA LEU A 11 8.56 12.34 6.48
C LEU A 11 9.10 10.93 6.19
N MET A 12 8.77 9.94 7.03
CA MET A 12 9.19 8.53 6.84
C MET A 12 8.81 7.98 5.46
N LEU A 13 7.58 8.24 4.99
CA LEU A 13 7.14 7.79 3.66
C LEU A 13 7.93 8.49 2.54
N SER A 14 8.19 9.79 2.68
CA SER A 14 8.87 10.58 1.65
C SER A 14 10.37 10.30 1.53
N THR A 15 11.06 10.06 2.65
CA THR A 15 12.51 9.81 2.68
C THR A 15 12.84 8.33 2.56
N GLY A 16 11.92 7.45 2.98
CA GLY A 16 12.17 6.02 3.10
C GLY A 16 13.16 5.68 4.23
N GLU A 17 13.48 6.62 5.13
CA GLU A 17 14.34 6.35 6.27
C GLU A 17 13.70 5.29 7.18
N TYR A 18 14.50 4.30 7.59
CA TYR A 18 14.06 3.14 8.39
C TYR A 18 13.12 2.18 7.67
N ALA A 19 13.01 2.26 6.34
CA ALA A 19 12.26 1.27 5.57
C ALA A 19 12.87 -0.11 5.73
N ASP A 20 12.03 -1.09 6.07
CA ASP A 20 12.35 -2.50 6.26
C ASP A 20 11.73 -3.38 5.17
N VAL A 21 11.08 -2.77 4.17
CA VAL A 21 10.65 -3.40 2.93
C VAL A 21 10.70 -2.41 1.76
N HIS A 22 11.00 -2.93 0.57
CA HIS A 22 10.80 -2.23 -0.70
C HIS A 22 9.79 -2.98 -1.57
N PHE A 23 9.06 -2.23 -2.39
CA PHE A 23 8.15 -2.76 -3.40
C PHE A 23 8.63 -2.36 -4.78
N LEU A 24 8.83 -3.34 -5.67
CA LEU A 24 9.05 -3.10 -7.09
C LEU A 24 7.69 -3.15 -7.80
N VAL A 25 7.10 -1.98 -8.04
CA VAL A 25 5.69 -1.83 -8.47
C VAL A 25 5.60 -1.42 -9.93
N GLY A 26 4.66 -2.02 -10.66
CA GLY A 26 4.43 -1.79 -12.09
C GLY A 26 5.10 -2.82 -12.99
N ASP A 27 4.89 -2.68 -14.29
CA ASP A 27 5.50 -3.50 -15.32
C ASP A 27 6.35 -2.66 -16.30
N GLY A 28 7.15 -3.33 -17.13
CA GLY A 28 7.99 -2.71 -18.16
C GLY A 28 8.75 -1.46 -17.67
N ASP A 29 8.63 -0.38 -18.45
CA ASP A 29 9.26 0.92 -18.16
C ASP A 29 8.55 1.70 -17.04
N GLY A 30 7.37 1.24 -16.59
CA GLY A 30 6.60 1.82 -15.50
C GLY A 30 7.04 1.36 -14.11
N LYS A 31 7.98 0.40 -14.02
CA LYS A 31 8.49 -0.14 -12.77
C LYS A 31 9.15 0.92 -11.88
N LYS A 32 8.73 0.99 -10.62
CA LYS A 32 9.34 1.87 -9.59
C LYS A 32 9.59 1.11 -8.29
N LEU A 33 10.73 1.38 -7.67
CA LEU A 33 11.05 0.90 -6.33
C LEU A 33 10.49 1.90 -5.30
N LEU A 34 9.62 1.43 -4.41
CA LEU A 34 8.98 2.22 -3.36
C LEU A 34 9.36 1.66 -1.98
N SER A 35 9.87 2.52 -1.10
CA SER A 35 10.20 2.16 0.27
C SER A 35 8.98 2.24 1.18
N ALA A 36 8.84 1.28 2.11
CA ALA A 36 7.75 1.28 3.08
C ALA A 36 8.16 0.58 4.39
N HIS A 37 7.24 0.56 5.35
CA HIS A 37 7.52 0.12 6.72
C HIS A 37 6.52 -0.96 7.15
N LYS A 38 6.99 -2.18 7.38
CA LYS A 38 6.16 -3.34 7.71
C LYS A 38 5.23 -3.08 8.89
N PRO A 39 5.65 -2.48 10.04
CA PRO A 39 4.73 -2.26 11.16
C PRO A 39 3.51 -1.42 10.78
N ILE A 40 3.70 -0.39 9.96
CA ILE A 40 2.63 0.49 9.49
C ILE A 40 1.70 -0.27 8.53
N LEU A 41 2.28 -1.02 7.58
CA LEU A 41 1.52 -1.81 6.62
C LEU A 41 0.69 -2.92 7.29
N LYS A 42 1.28 -3.64 8.26
CA LYS A 42 0.60 -4.71 9.03
C LYS A 42 -0.63 -4.19 9.78
N LEU A 43 -0.53 -2.99 10.37
CA LEU A 43 -1.65 -2.38 11.08
C LEU A 43 -2.80 -1.96 10.14
N ALA A 44 -2.49 -1.66 8.88
CA ALA A 44 -3.46 -1.18 7.91
C ALA A 44 -4.09 -2.29 7.06
N SER A 45 -3.59 -3.53 7.13
CA SER A 45 -3.94 -4.58 6.16
C SER A 45 -3.65 -5.98 6.69
N ASP A 46 -4.65 -6.84 6.67
CA ASP A 46 -4.49 -8.26 7.00
C ASP A 46 -3.61 -8.99 5.96
N VAL A 47 -3.61 -8.51 4.71
CA VAL A 47 -2.77 -9.06 3.64
C VAL A 47 -1.30 -8.77 3.93
N PHE A 48 -0.95 -7.54 4.31
CA PHE A 48 0.41 -7.21 4.73
C PHE A 48 0.77 -7.85 6.07
N GLU A 49 -0.20 -7.99 7.00
CA GLU A 49 0.00 -8.75 8.23
C GLU A 49 0.42 -10.18 7.94
N ALA A 50 -0.34 -10.89 7.11
CA ALA A 50 -0.03 -12.26 6.69
C ALA A 50 1.28 -12.35 5.92
N MET A 51 1.53 -11.41 4.99
CA MET A 51 2.74 -11.36 4.16
C MET A 51 4.01 -11.27 4.99
N PHE A 52 4.00 -10.48 6.07
CA PHE A 52 5.18 -10.16 6.86
C PHE A 52 5.20 -10.82 8.25
N ARG A 53 4.27 -11.75 8.53
CA ARG A 53 4.12 -12.38 9.86
C ARG A 53 5.39 -13.12 10.32
N PHE A 54 6.11 -13.76 9.40
CA PHE A 54 7.25 -14.63 9.70
C PHE A 54 8.61 -14.05 9.31
N ASP A 55 8.68 -12.80 8.87
CA ASP A 55 9.94 -12.19 8.42
C ASP A 55 10.99 -12.12 9.53
N ALA A 56 10.58 -11.93 10.79
CA ALA A 56 11.47 -11.92 11.95
C ALA A 56 12.21 -13.27 12.18
N ASN A 57 11.68 -14.38 11.63
CA ASN A 57 12.26 -15.71 11.80
C ASN A 57 13.28 -16.05 10.69
N LYS A 58 13.22 -15.34 9.55
CA LYS A 58 14.12 -15.56 8.40
C LYS A 58 15.47 -14.87 8.56
N GLU A 59 15.56 -13.84 9.42
CA GLU A 59 16.81 -13.16 9.74
C GLU A 59 17.76 -14.03 10.61
N GLN A 60 17.24 -15.09 11.25
CA GLN A 60 18.01 -15.96 12.14
C GLN A 60 18.56 -17.23 11.48
N THR A 61 18.16 -17.55 10.24
CA THR A 61 18.60 -18.74 9.54
C THR A 61 19.45 -18.37 8.32
N GLU A 62 20.77 -18.41 8.55
CA GLU A 62 21.83 -18.65 7.57
C GLU A 62 21.80 -17.81 6.27
N ASN A 63 22.69 -16.80 6.22
CA ASN A 63 23.08 -16.07 5.00
C ASN A 63 22.03 -15.11 4.41
N ALA A 64 21.12 -14.58 5.22
CA ALA A 64 20.28 -13.46 4.84
C ALA A 64 21.17 -12.22 4.59
N SER A 65 21.45 -11.96 3.31
CA SER A 65 22.12 -10.76 2.81
C SER A 65 21.61 -9.51 3.54
N ALA A 66 22.51 -8.58 3.86
CA ALA A 66 22.29 -7.30 4.51
C ALA A 66 21.35 -6.32 3.73
N ASN A 67 20.46 -6.85 2.89
CA ASN A 67 19.58 -6.13 2.00
C ASN A 67 18.12 -6.23 2.47
N CYS A 68 17.48 -5.07 2.52
CA CYS A 68 16.05 -4.92 2.74
C CYS A 68 15.25 -5.70 1.66
N PRO A 69 14.25 -6.52 2.02
CA PRO A 69 13.54 -7.38 1.08
C PRO A 69 12.77 -6.58 0.03
N VAL A 70 12.76 -7.07 -1.21
CA VAL A 70 12.00 -6.50 -2.33
C VAL A 70 10.79 -7.39 -2.65
N VAL A 71 9.60 -6.80 -2.64
CA VAL A 71 8.33 -7.45 -3.01
C VAL A 71 7.90 -6.95 -4.39
N GLU A 72 7.69 -7.86 -5.34
CA GLU A 72 7.21 -7.49 -6.68
C GLU A 72 5.70 -7.29 -6.72
N VAL A 73 5.24 -6.23 -7.38
CA VAL A 73 3.82 -5.90 -7.58
C VAL A 73 3.60 -5.48 -9.04
N PRO A 74 3.63 -6.43 -9.99
CA PRO A 74 3.59 -6.12 -11.42
C PRO A 74 2.22 -5.65 -11.92
N ASP A 75 1.15 -5.99 -11.21
CA ASP A 75 -0.25 -5.77 -11.58
C ASP A 75 -0.86 -4.49 -10.99
N VAL A 76 -0.05 -3.65 -10.35
CA VAL A 76 -0.48 -2.34 -9.83
C VAL A 76 0.41 -1.26 -10.40
N GLU A 77 -0.19 -0.17 -10.87
CA GLU A 77 0.56 1.01 -11.29
C GLU A 77 1.26 1.67 -10.10
N ALA A 78 2.52 2.08 -10.29
CA ALA A 78 3.30 2.69 -9.22
C ALA A 78 2.65 3.97 -8.64
N ALA A 79 1.95 4.75 -9.47
CA ALA A 79 1.22 5.93 -9.02
C ALA A 79 0.06 5.56 -8.07
N ALA A 80 -0.73 4.54 -8.44
CA ALA A 80 -1.83 4.07 -7.61
C ALA A 80 -1.35 3.50 -6.28
N PHE A 81 -0.28 2.70 -6.30
CA PHE A 81 0.32 2.17 -5.08
C PHE A 81 0.85 3.29 -4.17
N LYS A 82 1.45 4.33 -4.74
CA LYS A 82 1.92 5.51 -3.98
C LYS A 82 0.77 6.25 -3.30
N VAL A 83 -0.38 6.44 -3.97
CA VAL A 83 -1.58 7.03 -3.35
C VAL A 83 -2.09 6.15 -2.21
N MET A 84 -2.11 4.82 -2.39
CA MET A 84 -2.48 3.87 -1.34
C MET A 84 -1.54 3.97 -0.12
N LEU A 85 -0.22 4.09 -0.34
CA LEU A 85 0.73 4.32 0.76
C LEU A 85 0.48 5.66 1.47
N SER A 86 0.26 6.75 0.73
CA SER A 86 -0.07 8.06 1.33
C SER A 86 -1.30 7.99 2.23
N PHE A 87 -2.33 7.25 1.79
CA PHE A 87 -3.52 6.98 2.58
C PHE A 87 -3.20 6.19 3.86
N ILE A 88 -2.45 5.09 3.76
CA ILE A 88 -2.04 4.26 4.91
C ILE A 88 -1.28 5.09 5.96
N TYR A 89 -0.38 5.98 5.53
CA TYR A 89 0.47 6.74 6.45
C TYR A 89 -0.21 7.96 7.07
N THR A 90 -1.08 8.62 6.32
CA THR A 90 -1.53 9.98 6.69
C THR A 90 -2.99 10.28 6.37
N GLU A 91 -3.76 9.31 5.84
CA GLU A 91 -5.09 9.51 5.27
C GLU A 91 -5.10 10.55 4.12
N ASP A 92 -3.94 10.81 3.51
CA ASP A 92 -3.74 11.80 2.44
C ASP A 92 -4.10 11.20 1.08
N LEU A 93 -5.11 11.79 0.42
CA LEU A 93 -5.60 11.43 -0.91
C LEU A 93 -5.42 12.57 -1.93
N ASN A 94 -4.54 13.55 -1.67
CA ASN A 94 -4.37 14.70 -2.57
C ASN A 94 -3.89 14.31 -3.99
N GLU A 95 -3.24 13.16 -4.14
CA GLU A 95 -2.81 12.62 -5.43
C GLU A 95 -3.88 11.74 -6.12
N LEU A 96 -5.04 11.50 -5.49
CA LEU A 96 -6.17 10.78 -6.08
C LEU A 96 -6.95 11.68 -7.06
N ASN A 97 -7.21 11.19 -8.26
CA ASN A 97 -7.98 11.88 -9.29
C ASN A 97 -8.77 10.88 -10.16
N GLY A 98 -9.55 11.39 -11.13
CA GLY A 98 -10.38 10.55 -11.99
C GLY A 98 -9.61 9.53 -12.82
N ASP A 99 -8.37 9.84 -13.20
CA ASP A 99 -7.56 8.99 -14.07
C ASP A 99 -6.98 7.79 -13.32
N ASN A 100 -6.66 7.95 -12.02
CA ASN A 100 -6.05 6.89 -11.20
C ASN A 100 -7.02 6.23 -10.21
N ALA A 101 -8.26 6.72 -10.08
CA ALA A 101 -9.21 6.25 -9.06
C ALA A 101 -9.45 4.73 -9.10
N MET A 102 -9.62 4.17 -10.30
CA MET A 102 -9.85 2.72 -10.46
C MET A 102 -8.63 1.90 -10.08
N ALA A 103 -7.43 2.33 -10.45
CA ALA A 103 -6.19 1.65 -10.09
C ALA A 103 -5.90 1.73 -8.59
N VAL A 104 -6.20 2.87 -7.95
CA VAL A 104 -6.09 3.04 -6.48
C VAL A 104 -7.08 2.13 -5.76
N LEU A 105 -8.33 2.07 -6.23
CA LEU A 105 -9.35 1.18 -5.67
C LEU A 105 -8.96 -0.30 -5.82
N TYR A 106 -8.42 -0.67 -6.98
CA TYR A 106 -7.89 -2.01 -7.21
C TYR A 106 -6.78 -2.34 -6.20
N ALA A 107 -5.79 -1.47 -6.03
CA ALA A 107 -4.71 -1.66 -5.06
C ALA A 107 -5.24 -1.79 -3.63
N ALA A 108 -6.12 -0.87 -3.21
CA ALA A 108 -6.69 -0.87 -1.87
C ALA A 108 -7.47 -2.15 -1.58
N LYS A 109 -8.24 -2.64 -2.56
CA LYS A 109 -8.98 -3.90 -2.46
C LYS A 109 -8.05 -5.11 -2.44
N LYS A 110 -7.04 -5.14 -3.32
CA LYS A 110 -6.04 -6.20 -3.40
C LYS A 110 -5.33 -6.43 -2.07
N TYR A 111 -5.00 -5.35 -1.38
CA TYR A 111 -4.34 -5.40 -0.07
C TYR A 111 -5.30 -5.34 1.12
N ASN A 112 -6.62 -5.35 0.90
CA ASN A 112 -7.62 -5.25 1.96
C ASN A 112 -7.27 -4.14 2.98
N ILE A 113 -7.05 -2.91 2.48
CA ILE A 113 -6.65 -1.80 3.34
C ILE A 113 -7.83 -1.39 4.21
N HIS A 114 -7.69 -1.61 5.51
CA HIS A 114 -8.59 -1.09 6.54
C HIS A 114 -8.26 0.38 6.75
N GLY A 115 -9.04 1.29 6.17
CA GLY A 115 -9.06 2.66 6.69
C GLY A 115 -9.57 2.67 8.13
N PRO A 116 -9.45 3.76 8.91
CA PRO A 116 -10.44 4.00 9.94
C PRO A 116 -11.78 4.05 9.21
N VAL A 117 -12.55 2.96 9.28
CA VAL A 117 -13.87 2.88 8.66
C VAL A 117 -14.78 3.84 9.43
N ARG A 118 -14.70 5.13 9.10
CA ARG A 118 -15.75 6.08 9.39
C ARG A 118 -16.91 5.70 8.48
N PRO A 119 -18.14 5.58 9.00
CA PRO A 119 -19.34 5.28 8.20
C PRO A 119 -19.54 6.22 6.99
N SER A 120 -18.89 7.38 6.97
CA SER A 120 -18.93 8.37 5.89
C SER A 120 -18.06 8.05 4.67
N LEU A 121 -17.18 7.04 4.74
CA LEU A 121 -16.44 6.51 3.57
C LEU A 121 -16.96 5.13 3.14
N GLN A 122 -18.25 4.86 3.40
CA GLN A 122 -19.01 4.06 2.45
C GLN A 122 -18.93 4.86 1.14
N ILE A 123 -17.95 4.58 0.28
CA ILE A 123 -18.02 5.00 -1.11
C ILE A 123 -19.35 4.41 -1.57
N PRO A 124 -20.40 5.21 -1.77
CA PRO A 124 -21.60 4.69 -2.39
C PRO A 124 -21.08 4.30 -3.76
N ILE A 125 -20.94 3.01 -4.04
CA ILE A 125 -20.72 2.53 -5.39
C ILE A 125 -22.01 2.97 -6.09
N PRO A 126 -22.05 4.12 -6.78
CA PRO A 126 -23.30 4.69 -7.22
C PRO A 126 -23.61 3.93 -8.50
N ASN A 127 -24.37 2.84 -8.38
CA ASN A 127 -24.95 2.08 -9.50
C ASN A 127 -24.10 2.15 -10.78
N CYS A 128 -22.83 1.74 -10.70
CA CYS A 128 -22.06 1.45 -11.90
C CYS A 128 -22.39 0.02 -12.26
N GLU A 129 -23.34 -0.15 -13.18
CA GLU A 129 -23.63 -1.35 -13.99
C GLU A 129 -22.40 -1.96 -14.70
N ILE A 130 -21.18 -1.60 -14.29
CA ILE A 130 -19.91 -2.09 -14.82
C ILE A 130 -19.31 -3.16 -13.88
N LEU A 131 -19.71 -3.23 -12.60
CA LEU A 131 -19.18 -4.22 -11.66
C LEU A 131 -19.86 -5.60 -11.75
N LEU A 132 -21.00 -5.73 -12.45
CA LEU A 132 -21.64 -7.03 -12.66
C LEU A 132 -20.97 -7.86 -13.78
N CYS A 133 -20.06 -7.28 -14.57
CA CYS A 133 -19.39 -8.01 -15.66
C CYS A 133 -18.07 -8.70 -15.28
N PHE A 134 -17.49 -8.45 -14.10
CA PHE A 134 -16.15 -8.96 -13.74
C PHE A 134 -16.11 -9.88 -12.52
N LEU A 135 -17.26 -10.41 -12.08
CA LEU A 135 -17.34 -11.42 -11.01
C LEU A 135 -17.68 -12.84 -11.53
N ILE A 136 -17.65 -13.07 -12.85
CA ILE A 136 -17.84 -14.40 -13.47
C ILE A 136 -16.84 -14.66 -14.61
N LEU A 137 -15.56 -14.29 -14.45
CA LEU A 137 -14.45 -14.87 -15.21
C LEU A 137 -13.27 -15.14 -14.28
#